data_AF-A0A5C7LA48-F1
#
_entry.id   AF-A0A5C7LA48-F1
#
_cell.length_a   1.000
_cell.length_b   1.000
_cell.length_c   1.000
_cell.angle_alpha   90.00
_cell.angle_beta   90.00
_cell.angle_gamma   90.00
#
_symmetry.space_group_name_H-M   'P 1'
#
loop_
_entity.id
_entity.type
_entity.pdbx_description
1 polymer ?
#
loop_
_entity_poly.entity_id
_entity_poly.type
_entity_poly.pdbx_seq_one_letter_code
_entity_poly.pdbx_strand_id
1 'polypeptide(L)'
;MKRRFTLLIPTILALPTFIYLINGHISDDHPWLLRRYAFTLFPLFLLATAVLWQAIEDGLRKERRRAFGLACFTILFMLQIVPSYRALATIEYRNLWAEASGFAERFGTRDLILIDRTVTGDPFTMIAGPLATIDRKNAVYFFNPEDYARLDHSLFERVYLLVTEDGIGRYADTFRNRLLPIEVVSFSFPEFGTTVPYTWPTASLISSDAILFEITK
;
A
#
# COMPACT_ATOMS: atom_id res chain seq x y z
N MET A 1 17.39 9.96 44.28
CA MET A 1 17.49 8.92 43.22
C MET A 1 16.16 8.55 42.54
N LYS A 2 14.99 8.56 43.19
CA LYS A 2 13.70 8.09 42.60
C LYS A 2 13.23 8.79 41.30
N ARG A 3 13.54 10.08 41.09
CA ARG A 3 13.06 10.86 39.92
C ARG A 3 13.61 10.42 38.55
N ARG A 4 14.76 9.72 38.51
CA ARG A 4 15.36 9.31 37.22
C ARG A 4 14.78 8.00 36.67
N PHE A 5 14.23 7.13 37.53
CA PHE A 5 13.68 5.84 37.10
C PHE A 5 12.36 6.00 36.35
N THR A 6 11.54 7.00 36.72
CA THR A 6 10.27 7.30 36.03
C THR A 6 10.48 7.68 34.56
N LEU A 7 11.64 8.28 34.23
CA LEU A 7 12.00 8.62 32.85
C LEU A 7 12.29 7.40 31.97
N LEU A 8 12.58 6.23 32.57
CA LEU A 8 12.85 4.99 31.85
C LEU A 8 11.58 4.19 31.54
N ILE A 9 10.45 4.52 32.17
CA ILE A 9 9.17 3.80 31.99
C ILE A 9 8.73 3.82 30.52
N PRO A 10 8.73 4.96 29.79
CA PRO A 10 8.38 4.98 28.37
C PRO A 10 9.33 4.13 27.52
N THR A 11 10.63 4.13 27.85
CA THR A 11 11.66 3.36 27.13
C THR A 11 11.48 1.86 27.33
N ILE A 12 11.14 1.41 28.54
CA ILE A 12 10.89 0.00 28.85
C ILE A 12 9.61 -0.48 28.16
N LEU A 13 8.54 0.33 28.19
CA LEU A 13 7.29 0.01 27.49
C LEU A 13 7.48 -0.09 25.97
N ALA A 14 8.42 0.68 25.41
CA ALA A 14 8.74 0.65 23.99
C ALA A 14 9.84 -0.36 23.62
N LEU A 15 10.44 -1.09 24.56
CA LEU A 15 11.53 -2.03 24.28
C LEU A 15 11.21 -3.05 23.16
N PRO A 16 9.98 -3.62 23.06
CA PRO A 16 9.62 -4.53 21.97
C PRO A 16 9.73 -3.90 20.58
N THR A 17 9.63 -2.57 20.48
CA THR A 17 9.72 -1.88 19.19
C THR A 17 11.13 -1.72 18.66
N PHE A 18 12.16 -1.81 19.51
CA PHE A 18 13.52 -1.67 19.04
C PHE A 18 13.96 -2.79 18.10
N ILE A 19 13.21 -3.90 18.04
CA ILE A 19 13.41 -4.95 17.03
C ILE A 19 13.28 -4.38 15.60
N TYR A 20 12.47 -3.34 15.41
CA TYR A 20 12.30 -2.65 14.13
C TYR A 20 13.48 -1.77 13.71
N LEU A 21 14.40 -1.47 14.64
CA LEU A 21 15.65 -0.78 14.28
C LEU A 21 16.65 -1.72 13.60
N ILE A 22 16.54 -3.02 13.87
CA ILE A 22 17.40 -4.06 13.27
C ILE A 22 16.78 -4.54 11.96
N ASN A 23 15.46 -4.72 11.93
CA ASN A 23 14.73 -5.05 10.72
C ASN A 23 13.44 -4.20 10.63
N GLY A 24 13.53 -3.09 9.88
CA GLY A 24 12.39 -2.21 9.63
C GLY A 24 11.40 -2.76 8.59
N HIS A 25 11.68 -3.91 7.99
CA HIS A 25 10.81 -4.52 7.01
C HIS A 25 9.61 -5.13 7.72
N ILE A 26 8.46 -4.46 7.65
CA ILE A 26 7.19 -5.05 8.04
C ILE A 26 6.69 -5.85 6.83
N SER A 27 7.13 -7.11 6.69
CA SER A 27 6.47 -8.06 5.78
C SER A 27 5.09 -8.46 6.34
N ASP A 28 4.16 -8.78 5.45
CA ASP A 28 2.84 -9.31 5.79
C ASP A 28 2.90 -10.59 6.64
N ASP A 29 4.02 -11.31 6.57
CA ASP A 29 4.31 -12.55 7.33
C ASP A 29 4.72 -12.30 8.79
N HIS A 30 4.97 -11.04 9.19
CA HIS A 30 5.29 -10.77 10.59
C HIS A 30 4.06 -10.91 11.49
N PRO A 31 4.22 -11.49 12.69
CA PRO A 31 3.13 -11.61 13.66
C PRO A 31 2.42 -10.28 13.82
N TRP A 32 1.10 -10.27 13.58
CA TRP A 32 0.24 -9.09 13.66
C TRP A 32 0.41 -8.31 14.98
N LEU A 33 0.79 -9.01 16.05
CA LEU A 33 1.10 -8.42 17.35
C LEU A 33 2.29 -7.43 17.29
N LEU A 34 3.33 -7.72 16.52
CA LEU A 34 4.49 -6.82 16.42
C LEU A 34 4.11 -5.55 15.65
N ARG A 35 3.30 -5.64 14.59
CA ARG A 35 2.86 -4.48 13.78
C ARG A 35 2.16 -3.42 14.64
N ARG A 36 1.42 -3.88 15.65
CA ARG A 36 0.72 -3.02 16.61
C ARG A 36 1.64 -2.19 17.49
N TYR A 37 2.93 -2.48 17.62
CA TYR A 37 3.82 -1.64 18.41
C TYR A 37 4.59 -0.62 17.56
N ALA A 38 4.57 -0.71 16.22
CA ALA A 38 5.27 0.26 15.37
C ALA A 38 4.85 1.71 15.65
N PHE A 39 3.59 1.96 16.04
CA PHE A 39 3.12 3.30 16.39
C PHE A 39 3.83 3.90 17.62
N THR A 40 4.39 3.08 18.54
CA THR A 40 5.09 3.60 19.71
C THR A 40 6.51 4.05 19.40
N LEU A 41 7.07 3.72 18.24
CA LEU A 41 8.38 4.21 17.79
C LEU A 41 8.39 5.74 17.67
N PHE A 42 7.38 6.30 17.00
CA PHE A 42 7.29 7.74 16.77
C PHE A 42 7.30 8.58 18.06
N PRO A 43 6.41 8.36 19.05
CA PRO A 43 6.43 9.12 20.30
C PRO A 43 7.71 8.88 21.10
N LEU A 44 8.29 7.67 21.05
CA LEU A 44 9.54 7.38 21.73
C LEU A 44 10.71 8.15 21.10
N PHE A 45 10.82 8.17 19.78
CA PHE A 45 11.82 8.95 19.06
C PHE A 45 11.65 10.45 19.32
N LEU A 46 10.40 10.94 19.36
CA LEU A 46 10.12 12.34 19.69
C LEU A 46 10.58 12.69 21.11
N LEU A 47 10.33 11.82 22.10
CA LEU A 47 10.83 12.01 23.46
C LEU A 47 12.37 11.93 23.53
N ALA A 48 12.97 10.94 22.89
CA ALA A 48 14.42 10.77 22.87
C ALA A 48 15.13 11.96 22.23
N THR A 49 14.62 12.44 21.09
CA THR A 49 15.13 13.63 20.40
C THR A 49 14.95 14.90 21.24
N ALA A 50 13.82 15.06 21.95
CA ALA A 50 13.62 16.18 22.86
C ALA A 50 14.62 16.18 24.04
N VAL A 51 14.88 15.02 24.65
CA VAL A 51 15.86 14.88 25.73
C VAL A 51 17.28 15.15 25.21
N LEU A 52 17.63 14.62 24.03
CA LEU A 52 18.91 14.87 23.38
C LEU A 52 19.08 16.37 23.05
N TRP A 53 18.03 17.00 22.53
CA TRP A 53 18.00 18.43 22.25
C TRP A 53 18.29 19.25 23.51
N GLN A 54 17.61 18.93 24.62
CA GLN A 54 17.84 19.59 25.90
C GLN A 54 19.29 19.43 26.39
N ALA A 55 19.85 18.22 26.30
CA ALA A 55 21.23 17.98 26.72
C ALA A 55 22.26 18.77 25.88
N ILE A 56 22.03 18.89 24.58
CA ILE A 56 22.86 19.71 23.68
C ILE A 56 22.71 21.19 24.03
N GLU A 57 21.47 21.66 24.25
CA GLU A 57 21.18 23.04 24.58
C GLU A 57 21.83 23.46 25.91
N ASP A 58 21.81 22.59 26.94
CA ASP A 58 22.41 22.85 28.24
C ASP A 58 23.93 23.07 28.16
N GLY A 59 24.62 22.40 27.23
CA GLY A 59 26.04 22.58 26.96
C GLY A 59 26.40 23.86 26.18
N LEU A 60 25.41 24.56 25.60
CA LEU A 60 25.61 25.75 24.78
C LEU A 60 25.39 27.04 25.59
N ARG A 61 26.18 28.08 25.29
CA ARG A 61 25.94 29.45 25.77
C ARG A 61 24.61 29.99 25.24
N LYS A 62 23.90 30.80 26.02
CA LYS A 62 22.55 31.34 25.74
C LYS A 62 22.40 31.96 24.32
N GLU A 63 23.40 32.70 23.86
CA GLU A 63 23.43 33.31 22.53
C GLU A 63 23.55 32.28 21.40
N ARG A 64 24.36 31.23 21.60
CA ARG A 64 24.55 30.14 20.63
C ARG A 64 23.38 29.18 20.57
N ARG A 65 22.60 29.04 21.66
CA ARG A 65 21.39 28.19 21.70
C ARG A 65 20.36 28.58 20.65
N ARG A 66 20.04 29.88 20.55
CA ARG A 66 19.06 30.38 19.57
C ARG A 66 19.54 30.19 18.14
N ALA A 67 20.80 30.52 17.86
CA ALA A 67 21.41 30.35 16.55
C ALA A 67 21.46 28.88 16.13
N PHE A 68 21.82 27.98 17.06
CA PHE A 68 21.81 26.53 16.84
C PHE A 68 20.40 26.01 16.57
N GLY A 69 19.41 26.41 17.38
CA GLY A 69 18.00 26.11 17.18
C GLY A 69 17.50 26.48 15.79
N LEU A 70 17.74 27.73 15.40
CA LEU A 70 17.33 28.24 14.09
C LEU A 70 18.05 27.51 12.96
N ALA A 71 19.35 27.22 13.09
CA ALA A 71 20.12 26.50 12.09
C ALA A 71 19.59 25.08 11.91
N CYS A 72 19.37 24.32 12.99
CA CYS A 72 18.80 22.98 12.93
C CYS A 72 17.39 22.99 12.32
N PHE A 73 16.52 23.89 12.75
CA PHE A 73 15.18 24.03 12.16
C PHE A 73 15.26 24.32 10.66
N THR A 74 16.12 25.27 10.26
CA THR A 74 16.29 25.64 8.85
C THR A 74 16.79 24.45 8.03
N ILE A 75 17.81 23.73 8.51
CA ILE A 75 18.34 22.54 7.83
C ILE A 75 17.25 21.48 7.68
N LEU A 76 16.55 21.14 8.76
CA LEU A 76 15.47 20.15 8.74
C LEU A 76 14.35 20.59 7.78
N PHE A 77 13.95 21.86 7.81
CA PHE A 77 12.96 22.40 6.91
C PHE A 77 13.41 22.28 5.44
N MET A 78 14.65 22.67 5.13
CA MET A 78 15.21 22.58 3.78
C MET A 78 15.26 21.14 3.26
N LEU A 79 15.60 20.17 4.13
CA LEU A 79 15.58 18.75 3.79
C LEU A 79 14.16 18.24 3.47
N GLN A 80 13.11 18.84 4.03
CA GLN A 80 11.72 18.45 3.79
C GLN A 80 11.11 19.09 2.54
N ILE A 81 11.70 20.15 1.98
CA ILE A 81 11.12 20.85 0.82
C ILE A 81 10.97 19.92 -0.38
N VAL A 82 12.04 19.20 -0.74
CA VAL A 82 12.05 18.31 -1.92
C VAL A 82 11.02 17.17 -1.81
N PRO A 83 11.01 16.34 -0.73
CA PRO A 83 10.02 15.27 -0.62
C PRO A 83 8.59 15.82 -0.51
N SER A 84 8.38 16.94 0.19
CA SER A 84 7.05 17.57 0.30
C SER A 84 6.55 18.06 -1.05
N TYR A 85 7.41 18.71 -1.84
CA TYR A 85 7.06 19.16 -3.18
C TYR A 85 6.69 17.97 -4.08
N ARG A 86 7.49 16.90 -4.07
CA ARG A 86 7.20 15.69 -4.86
C ARG A 86 5.88 15.03 -4.46
N ALA A 87 5.61 14.91 -3.16
CA ALA A 87 4.36 14.37 -2.64
C ALA A 87 3.16 15.25 -3.06
N LEU A 88 3.27 16.57 -2.93
CA LEU A 88 2.20 17.50 -3.32
C LEU A 88 1.98 17.58 -4.84
N ALA A 89 3.03 17.36 -5.64
CA ALA A 89 2.95 17.36 -7.10
C ALA A 89 2.39 16.06 -7.68
N THR A 90 2.25 15.01 -6.86
CA THR A 90 1.79 13.69 -7.30
C THR A 90 0.37 13.45 -6.82
N ILE A 91 -0.53 13.20 -7.76
CA ILE A 91 -1.88 12.70 -7.43
C ILE A 91 -1.84 11.20 -7.67
N GLU A 92 -1.75 10.42 -6.60
CA GLU A 92 -1.74 8.97 -6.69
C GLU A 92 -3.03 8.42 -7.28
N TYR A 93 -2.92 7.27 -7.97
CA TYR A 93 -4.06 6.57 -8.57
C TYR A 93 -4.85 7.41 -9.57
N ARG A 94 -4.24 8.48 -10.09
CA ARG A 94 -4.87 9.34 -11.09
C ARG A 94 -5.27 8.49 -12.30
N ASN A 95 -6.50 8.69 -12.77
CA ASN A 95 -7.14 7.99 -13.89
C ASN A 95 -7.50 6.52 -13.66
N LEU A 96 -6.98 5.85 -12.63
CA LEU A 96 -7.31 4.44 -12.35
C LEU A 96 -8.83 4.24 -12.21
N TRP A 97 -9.51 5.17 -11.55
CA TRP A 97 -10.96 5.12 -11.47
C TRP A 97 -11.62 5.24 -12.86
N ALA A 98 -11.24 6.22 -13.67
CA ALA A 98 -11.82 6.39 -15.00
C ALA A 98 -11.61 5.14 -15.88
N GLU A 99 -10.43 4.51 -15.79
CA GLU A 99 -10.12 3.25 -16.48
C GLU A 99 -10.98 2.10 -15.97
N ALA A 100 -11.11 1.94 -14.65
CA ALA A 100 -11.97 0.92 -14.06
C ALA A 100 -13.45 1.13 -14.42
N SER A 101 -13.95 2.37 -14.39
CA SER A 101 -15.32 2.72 -14.79
C SER A 101 -15.58 2.37 -16.26
N GLY A 102 -14.66 2.76 -17.15
CA GLY A 102 -14.76 2.43 -18.58
C GLY A 102 -14.67 0.92 -18.84
N PHE A 103 -13.92 0.18 -18.03
CA PHE A 103 -13.94 -1.28 -18.05
C PHE A 103 -15.30 -1.84 -17.57
N ALA A 104 -15.92 -1.24 -16.56
CA ALA A 104 -17.21 -1.66 -16.01
C ALA A 104 -18.35 -1.62 -17.04
N GLU A 105 -18.31 -0.66 -17.98
CA GLU A 105 -19.32 -0.46 -19.02
C GLU A 105 -19.49 -1.69 -19.94
N ARG A 106 -18.48 -2.56 -20.02
CA ARG A 106 -18.48 -3.77 -20.86
C ARG A 106 -19.40 -4.87 -20.34
N PHE A 107 -19.74 -4.82 -19.05
CA PHE A 107 -20.44 -5.90 -18.36
C PHE A 107 -21.90 -5.55 -18.09
N GLY A 108 -22.78 -6.53 -18.27
CA GLY A 108 -24.16 -6.47 -17.84
C GLY A 108 -24.29 -6.52 -16.32
N THR A 109 -25.47 -6.18 -15.80
CA THR A 109 -25.76 -6.19 -14.36
C THR A 109 -25.84 -7.60 -13.76
N ARG A 110 -25.92 -8.64 -14.61
CA ARG A 110 -26.00 -10.05 -14.22
C ARG A 110 -24.75 -10.85 -14.59
N ASP A 111 -23.72 -10.18 -15.08
CA ASP A 111 -22.42 -10.82 -15.32
C ASP A 111 -21.63 -10.87 -14.01
N LEU A 112 -20.89 -11.95 -13.80
CA LEU A 112 -19.94 -12.12 -12.68
C LEU A 112 -18.52 -11.85 -13.18
N ILE A 113 -17.78 -10.99 -12.48
CA ILE A 113 -16.41 -10.61 -12.84
C ILE A 113 -15.49 -11.03 -11.71
N LEU A 114 -14.68 -12.05 -11.96
CA LEU A 114 -13.64 -12.53 -11.05
C LEU A 114 -12.34 -11.77 -11.36
N ILE A 115 -11.79 -11.07 -10.37
CA ILE A 115 -10.64 -10.18 -10.59
C ILE A 115 -9.48 -10.62 -9.70
N ASP A 116 -8.35 -10.95 -10.32
CA ASP A 116 -7.12 -11.26 -9.58
C ASP A 116 -6.55 -10.00 -8.90
N ARG A 117 -5.85 -10.17 -7.77
CA ARG A 117 -5.24 -9.03 -7.06
C ARG A 117 -4.20 -8.29 -7.88
N THR A 118 -3.49 -8.96 -8.80
CA THR A 118 -2.36 -8.32 -9.51
C THR A 118 -2.76 -7.61 -10.79
N VAL A 119 -4.06 -7.54 -11.12
CA VAL A 119 -4.59 -6.96 -12.37
C VAL A 119 -4.10 -5.54 -12.65
N THR A 120 -3.93 -4.73 -11.62
CA THR A 120 -3.47 -3.34 -11.73
C THR A 120 -1.95 -3.20 -11.66
N GLY A 121 -1.22 -4.30 -11.49
CA GLY A 121 0.23 -4.31 -11.24
C GLY A 121 0.61 -4.13 -9.76
N ASP A 122 -0.35 -3.75 -8.91
CA ASP A 122 -0.16 -3.64 -7.46
C ASP A 122 -1.21 -4.50 -6.73
N PRO A 123 -0.79 -5.51 -5.93
CA PRO A 123 -1.71 -6.38 -5.19
C PRO A 123 -2.57 -5.65 -4.14
N PHE A 124 -2.25 -4.40 -3.78
CA PHE A 124 -3.02 -3.61 -2.83
C PHE A 124 -4.03 -2.66 -3.49
N THR A 125 -3.85 -2.37 -4.78
CA THR A 125 -4.70 -1.47 -5.55
C THR A 125 -5.73 -2.26 -6.36
N MET A 126 -6.76 -2.76 -5.68
CA MET A 126 -7.78 -3.62 -6.29
C MET A 126 -8.97 -2.84 -6.88
N ILE A 127 -9.33 -3.12 -8.13
CA ILE A 127 -10.49 -2.50 -8.81
C ILE A 127 -11.82 -3.19 -8.51
N ALA A 128 -11.82 -4.40 -7.95
CA ALA A 128 -13.04 -5.16 -7.68
C ALA A 128 -14.02 -4.42 -6.73
N GLY A 129 -13.49 -3.79 -5.68
CA GLY A 129 -14.29 -3.03 -4.71
C GLY A 129 -15.01 -1.84 -5.36
N PRO A 130 -14.29 -0.91 -6.03
CA PRO A 130 -14.90 0.19 -6.78
C PRO A 130 -15.93 -0.27 -7.81
N LEU A 131 -15.63 -1.30 -8.60
CA LEU A 131 -16.58 -1.86 -9.59
C LEU A 131 -17.87 -2.38 -8.94
N ALA A 132 -17.75 -3.04 -7.78
CA ALA A 132 -18.90 -3.57 -7.06
C ALA A 132 -19.75 -2.47 -6.41
N THR A 133 -19.11 -1.46 -5.82
CA THR A 133 -19.78 -0.48 -4.97
C THR A 133 -20.23 0.77 -5.72
N ILE A 134 -19.44 1.24 -6.69
CA ILE A 134 -19.69 2.46 -7.46
C ILE A 134 -20.44 2.12 -8.75
N ASP A 135 -19.88 1.23 -9.59
CA ASP A 135 -20.49 0.82 -10.87
C ASP A 135 -21.60 -0.23 -10.73
N ARG A 136 -21.79 -0.78 -9.53
CA ARG A 136 -22.81 -1.79 -9.21
C ARG A 136 -22.73 -3.03 -10.10
N LYS A 137 -21.50 -3.48 -10.40
CA LYS A 137 -21.24 -4.75 -11.10
C LYS A 137 -21.08 -5.89 -10.10
N ASN A 138 -21.32 -7.13 -10.51
CA ASN A 138 -20.96 -8.28 -9.67
C ASN A 138 -19.46 -8.58 -9.81
N ALA A 139 -18.63 -7.62 -9.39
CA ALA A 139 -17.19 -7.75 -9.39
C ALA A 139 -16.71 -8.23 -8.02
N VAL A 140 -15.88 -9.26 -8.00
CA VAL A 140 -15.33 -9.81 -6.76
C VAL A 140 -13.84 -10.04 -6.89
N TYR A 141 -13.14 -9.71 -5.81
CA TYR A 141 -11.75 -10.14 -5.65
C TYR A 141 -11.73 -11.67 -5.59
N PHE A 142 -11.01 -12.28 -6.52
CA PHE A 142 -10.91 -13.72 -6.66
C PHE A 142 -9.44 -14.13 -6.55
N PHE A 143 -9.13 -14.97 -5.57
CA PHE A 143 -7.74 -15.38 -5.28
C PHE A 143 -7.57 -16.89 -5.14
N ASN A 144 -8.64 -17.59 -4.78
CA ASN A 144 -8.64 -19.03 -4.63
C ASN A 144 -9.50 -19.66 -5.73
N PRO A 145 -8.89 -20.29 -6.74
CA PRO A 145 -9.62 -20.95 -7.83
C PRO A 145 -10.64 -21.98 -7.33
N GLU A 146 -10.35 -22.67 -6.22
CA GLU A 146 -11.21 -23.72 -5.67
C GLU A 146 -12.59 -23.19 -5.22
N ASP A 147 -12.67 -21.90 -4.86
CA ASP A 147 -13.93 -21.30 -4.44
C ASP A 147 -14.89 -21.10 -5.62
N TYR A 148 -14.42 -21.19 -6.87
CA TYR A 148 -15.28 -21.11 -8.05
C TYR A 148 -16.41 -22.15 -8.02
N ALA A 149 -16.08 -23.40 -7.67
CA ALA A 149 -17.04 -24.50 -7.65
C ALA A 149 -18.13 -24.34 -6.57
N ARG A 150 -17.93 -23.42 -5.61
CA ARG A 150 -18.85 -23.15 -4.51
C ARG A 150 -19.83 -22.03 -4.83
N LEU A 151 -19.63 -21.31 -5.94
CA LEU A 151 -20.50 -20.23 -6.37
C LEU A 151 -21.75 -20.78 -7.05
N ASP A 152 -22.89 -20.17 -6.76
CA ASP A 152 -24.12 -20.45 -7.51
C ASP A 152 -24.08 -19.71 -8.86
N HIS A 153 -23.63 -20.41 -9.90
CA HIS A 153 -23.54 -19.88 -11.25
C HIS A 153 -24.90 -19.62 -11.91
N SER A 154 -26.01 -20.12 -11.35
CA SER A 154 -27.35 -19.91 -11.93
C SER A 154 -27.82 -18.46 -11.82
N LEU A 155 -27.23 -17.69 -10.90
CA LEU A 155 -27.52 -16.29 -10.68
C LEU A 155 -26.98 -15.39 -11.82
N PHE A 156 -25.96 -15.88 -12.55
CA PHE A 156 -25.19 -15.10 -13.49
C PHE A 156 -25.39 -15.55 -14.94
N GLU A 157 -25.42 -14.58 -15.85
CA GLU A 157 -25.56 -14.84 -17.29
C GLU A 157 -24.24 -15.34 -17.88
N ARG A 158 -23.16 -14.56 -17.65
CA ARG A 158 -21.79 -14.90 -18.04
C ARG A 158 -20.84 -14.70 -16.87
N VAL A 159 -19.72 -15.41 -16.92
CA VAL A 159 -18.68 -15.33 -15.90
C VAL A 159 -17.35 -15.01 -16.56
N TYR A 160 -16.70 -13.98 -16.05
CA TYR A 160 -15.45 -13.46 -16.57
C TYR A 160 -14.34 -13.62 -15.54
N LEU A 161 -13.11 -13.81 -16.02
CA LEU A 161 -11.90 -13.80 -15.23
C LEU A 161 -10.96 -12.75 -15.80
N LEU A 162 -10.54 -11.80 -14.98
CA LEU A 162 -9.53 -10.81 -15.30
C LEU A 162 -8.26 -11.12 -14.51
N VAL A 163 -7.18 -11.41 -15.22
CA VAL A 163 -5.91 -11.85 -14.61
C VAL A 163 -4.72 -11.39 -15.44
N THR A 164 -3.58 -11.10 -14.82
CA THR A 164 -2.33 -10.82 -15.53
C THR A 164 -1.75 -12.11 -16.15
N GLU A 165 -0.88 -11.97 -17.15
CA GLU A 165 -0.23 -13.11 -17.81
C GLU A 165 0.45 -14.04 -16.79
N ASP A 166 1.22 -13.47 -15.86
CA ASP A 166 1.91 -14.20 -14.78
C ASP A 166 0.93 -14.93 -13.84
N GLY A 167 -0.30 -14.43 -13.72
CA GLY A 167 -1.32 -14.98 -12.82
C GLY A 167 -2.11 -16.15 -13.41
N ILE A 168 -2.09 -16.34 -14.74
CA ILE A 168 -2.91 -17.36 -15.43
C ILE A 168 -2.64 -18.77 -14.90
N GLY A 169 -1.37 -19.08 -14.59
CA GLY A 169 -0.96 -20.39 -14.09
C GLY A 169 -1.74 -20.83 -12.83
N ARG A 170 -2.14 -19.87 -11.97
CA ARG A 170 -2.97 -20.16 -10.77
C ARG A 170 -4.33 -20.73 -11.13
N TYR A 171 -4.89 -20.33 -12.26
CA TYR A 171 -6.26 -20.61 -12.69
C TYR A 171 -6.35 -21.73 -13.73
N ALA A 172 -5.22 -22.09 -14.34
CA ALA A 172 -5.13 -23.06 -15.42
C ALA A 172 -5.71 -24.44 -15.06
N ASP A 173 -5.43 -24.97 -13.87
CA ASP A 173 -5.90 -26.30 -13.47
C ASP A 173 -7.41 -26.35 -13.21
N THR A 174 -7.97 -25.25 -12.71
CA THR A 174 -9.39 -25.13 -12.34
C THR A 174 -10.27 -24.91 -13.57
N PHE A 175 -9.85 -24.02 -14.46
CA PHE A 175 -10.66 -23.69 -15.64
C PHE A 175 -10.24 -24.45 -16.90
N ARG A 176 -9.01 -24.97 -16.98
CA ARG A 176 -8.48 -25.74 -18.11
C ARG A 176 -8.78 -25.05 -19.44
N ASN A 177 -9.53 -25.73 -20.32
CA ASN A 177 -9.89 -25.26 -21.64
C ASN A 177 -11.15 -24.36 -21.64
N ARG A 178 -11.67 -23.99 -20.47
CA ARG A 178 -12.87 -23.14 -20.34
C ARG A 178 -12.55 -21.65 -20.43
N LEU A 179 -11.28 -21.27 -20.40
CA LEU A 179 -10.85 -19.87 -20.53
C LEU A 179 -10.82 -19.48 -22.01
N LEU A 180 -11.75 -18.64 -22.43
CA LEU A 180 -11.75 -18.02 -23.75
C LEU A 180 -11.22 -16.58 -23.65
N PRO A 181 -10.03 -16.27 -24.19
CA PRO A 181 -9.51 -14.91 -24.15
C PRO A 181 -10.38 -14.00 -25.02
N ILE A 182 -10.77 -12.85 -24.47
CA ILE A 182 -11.54 -11.83 -25.17
C ILE A 182 -10.60 -10.72 -25.62
N GLU A 183 -9.90 -10.09 -24.68
CA GLU A 183 -9.10 -8.91 -24.91
C GLU A 183 -8.06 -8.69 -23.81
N VAL A 184 -7.14 -7.77 -24.06
CA VAL A 184 -6.19 -7.25 -23.08
C VAL A 184 -6.69 -5.90 -22.57
N VAL A 185 -6.65 -5.72 -21.26
CA VAL A 185 -7.04 -4.51 -20.54
C VAL A 185 -5.81 -3.99 -19.82
N SER A 186 -5.42 -2.76 -20.14
CA SER A 186 -4.28 -2.10 -19.51
C SER A 186 -4.74 -1.13 -18.43
N PHE A 187 -4.05 -1.12 -17.30
CA PHE A 187 -4.23 -0.14 -16.25
C PHE A 187 -2.93 0.64 -16.06
N SER A 188 -3.03 1.96 -15.94
CA SER A 188 -1.85 2.79 -15.70
C SER A 188 -2.14 3.96 -14.77
N PHE A 189 -1.35 4.06 -13.70
CA PHE A 189 -1.53 5.12 -12.72
C PHE A 189 -0.22 5.47 -12.01
N PRO A 190 -0.07 6.72 -11.60
CA PRO A 190 1.05 7.14 -10.76
C PRO A 190 0.88 6.61 -9.33
N GLU A 191 1.97 6.16 -8.73
CA GLU A 191 2.09 5.83 -7.31
C GLU A 191 3.31 6.53 -6.73
N PHE A 192 3.20 7.02 -5.50
CA PHE A 192 4.29 7.67 -4.80
C PHE A 192 4.95 6.72 -3.80
N GLY A 193 6.11 6.18 -4.18
CA GLY A 193 6.76 5.14 -3.39
C GLY A 193 8.28 5.21 -3.40
N THR A 194 8.88 4.29 -2.66
CA THR A 194 10.33 4.04 -2.68
C THR A 194 10.59 2.69 -3.33
N THR A 195 11.01 2.68 -4.59
CA THR A 195 11.39 1.45 -5.30
C THR A 195 12.79 0.96 -4.90
N VAL A 196 13.64 1.87 -4.39
CA VAL A 196 14.99 1.57 -3.90
C VAL A 196 15.10 1.92 -2.41
N PRO A 197 15.67 1.04 -1.58
CA PRO A 197 15.94 1.36 -0.17
C PRO A 197 16.81 2.62 -0.04
N TYR A 198 16.51 3.44 0.96
CA TYR A 198 17.26 4.66 1.30
C TYR A 198 17.27 5.78 0.26
N THR A 199 16.38 5.74 -0.73
CA THR A 199 16.17 6.88 -1.66
C THR A 199 14.93 7.67 -1.28
N TRP A 200 14.92 8.96 -1.61
CA TRP A 200 13.71 9.78 -1.50
C TRP A 200 12.59 9.19 -2.34
N PRO A 201 11.34 9.19 -1.85
CA PRO A 201 10.22 8.71 -2.64
C PRO A 201 10.08 9.52 -3.92
N THR A 202 9.65 8.81 -4.96
CA THR A 202 9.47 9.33 -6.31
C THR A 202 8.14 8.84 -6.84
N ALA A 203 7.47 9.68 -7.63
CA ALA A 203 6.36 9.21 -8.42
C ALA A 203 6.87 8.22 -9.47
N SER A 204 6.35 7.00 -9.44
CA SER A 204 6.54 6.00 -10.47
C SER A 204 5.21 5.75 -11.17
N LEU A 205 5.26 5.50 -12.47
CA LEU A 205 4.09 5.04 -13.19
C LEU A 205 4.02 3.52 -13.07
N ILE A 206 2.96 3.01 -12.47
CA ILE A 206 2.61 1.60 -12.51
C ILE A 206 1.83 1.38 -13.80
N SER A 207 2.17 0.33 -14.52
CA SER A 207 1.44 -0.13 -15.70
C SER A 207 1.33 -1.63 -15.64
N SER A 208 0.15 -2.16 -15.93
CA SER A 208 -0.09 -3.59 -15.97
C SER A 208 -1.10 -3.93 -17.05
N ASP A 209 -0.84 -5.04 -17.74
CA ASP A 209 -1.73 -5.62 -18.72
C ASP A 209 -2.38 -6.87 -18.12
N ALA A 210 -3.70 -6.89 -18.11
CA ALA A 210 -4.51 -8.01 -17.69
C ALA A 210 -5.30 -8.55 -18.87
N ILE A 211 -5.46 -9.87 -18.94
CA ILE A 211 -6.23 -10.53 -19.98
C ILE A 211 -7.61 -10.83 -19.41
N LEU A 212 -8.64 -10.39 -20.13
CA LEU A 212 -10.02 -10.72 -19.85
C LEU A 212 -10.37 -12.04 -20.54
N PHE A 213 -10.81 -13.01 -19.75
CA PHE A 213 -11.33 -14.29 -20.21
C PHE A 213 -12.82 -14.38 -19.93
N GLU A 214 -13.57 -14.98 -20.84
CA GLU A 214 -14.89 -15.56 -20.54
C GLU A 214 -14.70 -17.02 -20.14
N ILE A 215 -15.33 -17.42 -19.04
CA ILE A 215 -15.33 -18.80 -18.57
C ILE A 215 -16.55 -19.51 -19.16
N THR A 216 -16.32 -20.45 -20.08
CA THR A 216 -17.39 -21.25 -20.68
C THR A 216 -18.02 -22.19 -19.66
N LYS A 217 -19.31 -22.49 -19.83
CA LYS A 217 -20.04 -23.46 -19.00
C LYS A 217 -19.67 -24.89 -19.37
#